data_AF-A0A1V4VRE5-F1
#
_entry.id   AF-A0A1V4VRE5-F1
#
_cell.length_a   1.000
_cell.length_b   1.000
_cell.length_c   1.000
_cell.angle_alpha   90.00
_cell.angle_beta   90.00
_cell.angle_gamma   90.00
#
_symmetry.space_group_name_H-M   'P 1'
#
loop_
_entity.id
_entity.type
_entity.pdbx_description
1 polymer ?
#
loop_
_entity_poly.entity_id
_entity_poly.type
_entity_poly.pdbx_seq_one_letter_code
_entity_poly.pdbx_strand_id
1 'polypeptide(L)' 'MASTAGDLQKLLDVSAGRREADYYIKGGSLVNVLSGEIYPANIAIWRDKIAYAGGSEKMVGTSTTIIEV' A
#
# COMPACT_ATOMS: atom_id res chain seq x y z
N MET A 1 -4.75 18.64 5.71
CA MET A 1 -5.78 18.33 6.74
C MET A 1 -5.19 17.37 7.75
N ALA A 2 -5.38 17.61 9.05
CA ALA A 2 -4.82 16.76 10.09
C ALA A 2 -5.53 15.39 10.09
N SER A 3 -4.76 14.30 9.98
CA SER A 3 -5.32 12.94 10.12
C SER A 3 -5.70 12.70 11.57
N THR A 4 -6.90 12.16 11.80
CA THR A 4 -7.34 11.78 13.16
C THR A 4 -6.71 10.44 13.57
N ALA A 5 -6.68 10.14 14.88
CA ALA A 5 -6.21 8.84 15.38
C ALA A 5 -6.95 7.65 14.75
N GLY A 6 -8.24 7.82 14.44
CA GLY A 6 -9.05 6.80 13.78
C GLY A 6 -8.64 6.54 12.33
N ASP A 7 -8.13 7.54 11.62
CA ASP A 7 -7.62 7.35 10.25
C ASP A 7 -6.27 6.65 10.26
N LEU A 8 -5.41 6.95 11.24
CA LEU A 8 -4.14 6.23 11.42
C LEU A 8 -4.38 4.75 11.72
N GLN A 9 -5.34 4.42 12.60
CA GLN A 9 -5.66 3.02 12.89
C GLN A 9 -6.10 2.25 11.63
N LYS A 10 -6.94 2.85 10.79
CA LYS A 10 -7.37 2.24 9.52
C LYS A 10 -6.21 2.03 8.57
N LEU A 11 -5.29 2.98 8.48
CA LEU A 11 -4.08 2.84 7.67
C LEU A 11 -3.21 1.67 8.15
N LEU A 12 -3.05 1.52 9.47
CA LEU A 12 -2.33 0.39 10.08
C LEU A 12 -3.05 -0.95 9.84
N ASP A 13 -4.38 -0.96 9.84
CA ASP A 13 -5.15 -2.17 9.52
C ASP A 13 -4.96 -2.59 8.06
N VAL A 14 -4.89 -1.63 7.12
CA VAL A 14 -4.52 -1.93 5.72
C VAL A 14 -3.09 -2.45 5.68
N SER A 15 -2.12 -1.75 6.28
CA SER A 15 -0.71 -2.17 6.28
C SER A 15 -0.51 -3.60 6.80
N ALA A 16 -1.29 -4.00 7.81
CA ALA A 16 -1.25 -5.33 8.39
C ALA A 16 -2.06 -6.40 7.64
N GLY A 17 -2.78 -6.04 6.56
CA GLY A 17 -3.64 -6.95 5.81
C GLY A 17 -4.93 -7.35 6.54
N ARG A 18 -5.36 -6.57 7.54
CA ARG A 18 -6.67 -6.74 8.20
C ARG A 18 -7.80 -5.99 7.51
N ARG A 19 -7.45 -5.14 6.53
CA ARG A 19 -8.36 -4.33 5.74
C ARG A 19 -7.83 -4.26 4.30
N GLU A 20 -8.75 -4.22 3.35
CA GLU A 20 -8.44 -4.05 1.93
C GLU A 20 -7.90 -2.64 1.63
N ALA A 21 -7.01 -2.54 0.66
CA ALA A 21 -6.57 -1.27 0.08
C ALA A 21 -7.55 -0.79 -0.99
N ASP A 22 -7.60 0.52 -1.22
CA ASP A 22 -8.41 1.10 -2.30
C ASP A 22 -7.75 0.82 -3.66
N TYR A 23 -6.43 1.02 -3.72
CA TYR A 23 -5.60 0.71 -4.88
C TYR A 23 -4.41 -0.16 -4.51
N TYR A 24 -4.02 -1.03 -5.43
CA TYR A 24 -2.84 -1.88 -5.28
C TYR A 24 -2.04 -1.92 -6.57
N ILE A 25 -0.84 -1.33 -6.54
CA ILE A 25 0.11 -1.36 -7.66
C ILE A 25 0.90 -2.66 -7.58
N LYS A 26 0.81 -3.50 -8.60
CA LYS A 26 1.33 -4.87 -8.62
C LYS A 26 2.39 -5.05 -9.69
N GLY A 27 3.43 -5.83 -9.38
CA GLY A 27 4.44 -6.28 -10.35
C GLY A 27 5.64 -5.34 -10.55
N GLY A 28 5.69 -4.21 -9.84
CA GLY A 28 6.70 -3.18 -10.07
C GLY A 28 8.09 -3.49 -9.51
N SER A 29 9.09 -2.84 -10.11
CA SER A 29 10.42 -2.63 -9.50
C SER A 29 10.48 -1.24 -8.89
N LEU A 30 10.47 -1.17 -7.55
CA LEU A 30 10.46 0.08 -6.79
C LEU A 30 11.85 0.71 -6.78
N VAL A 31 11.94 1.96 -7.22
CA VAL A 31 13.13 2.80 -7.09
C VAL A 31 13.07 3.50 -5.73
N ASN A 32 13.86 3.02 -4.77
CA ASN A 32 14.00 3.67 -3.47
C ASN A 32 15.00 4.83 -3.58
N VAL A 33 14.49 6.05 -3.76
CA VAL A 33 15.33 7.25 -3.89
C VAL A 33 16.06 7.66 -2.61
N LEU A 34 15.71 7.07 -1.45
CA LEU A 34 16.43 7.28 -0.20
C LEU A 34 17.70 6.43 -0.14
N SER A 35 17.63 5.14 -0.50
CA SER A 35 18.79 4.22 -0.48
C SER A 35 19.53 4.11 -1.81
N GLY A 36 18.88 4.48 -2.92
CA GLY A 36 19.37 4.27 -4.28
C GLY A 36 19.13 2.85 -4.84
N GLU A 37 18.47 1.97 -4.08
CA GLU A 37 18.20 0.60 -4.50
C GLU A 37 16.99 0.50 -5.43
N ILE A 38 17.03 -0.48 -6.33
CA ILE A 38 15.89 -0.89 -7.15
C ILE A 38 15.56 -2.34 -6.78
N TYR A 39 14.33 -2.60 -6.33
CA TYR A 39 13.93 -3.94 -5.91
C TYR A 39 12.45 -4.24 -6.19
N PRO A 40 12.05 -5.52 -6.36
CA PRO A 40 10.66 -5.89 -6.56
C PRO A 40 9.79 -5.52 -5.36
N ALA A 41 8.71 -4.78 -5.59
CA ALA A 41 7.73 -4.45 -4.56
C ALA A 41 6.38 -4.06 -5.16
N ASN A 42 5.33 -4.35 -4.41
CA ASN A 42 3.98 -3.86 -4.65
C ASN A 42 3.67 -2.70 -3.69
N ILE A 43 2.69 -1.87 -4.05
CA ILE A 43 2.29 -0.69 -3.25
C ILE A 43 0.80 -0.76 -2.95
N ALA A 44 0.44 -0.77 -1.67
CA ALA A 44 -0.94 -0.64 -1.22
C ALA A 44 -1.25 0.81 -0.85
N ILE A 45 -2.35 1.36 -1.37
CA ILE A 45 -2.77 2.73 -1.14
C ILE A 45 -4.16 2.71 -0.48
N TRP A 46 -4.29 3.47 0.61
CA TRP A 46 -5.57 3.70 1.28
C TRP A 46 -5.80 5.21 1.35
N ARG A 47 -6.90 5.66 0.75
CA ARG A 47 -7.22 7.07 0.50
C ARG A 47 -6.07 7.79 -0.20
N ASP A 48 -5.45 8.73 0.50
CA ASP A 48 -4.37 9.61 0.02
C ASP A 48 -2.97 9.14 0.49
N LYS A 49 -2.84 7.92 1.03
CA LYS A 49 -1.61 7.47 1.70
C LYS A 49 -1.16 6.10 1.23
N ILE A 50 0.17 5.93 1.15
CA ILE A 50 0.80 4.61 1.01
C ILE A 50 0.69 3.90 2.36
N ALA A 51 0.00 2.76 2.38
CA ALA A 51 -0.19 1.93 3.56
C ALA A 51 0.86 0.82 3.67
N TYR A 52 1.37 0.33 2.54
CA TYR A 52 2.33 -0.76 2.48
C TYR A 52 3.19 -0.66 1.22
N ALA A 53 4.48 -0.99 1.36
CA ALA A 53 5.40 -1.24 0.27
C ALA A 53 6.14 -2.56 0.53
N GLY A 54 6.08 -3.51 -0.40
CA GLY A 54 6.72 -4.82 -0.27
C GLY A 54 6.02 -5.91 -1.07
N GLY A 55 6.37 -7.19 -0.87
CA GLY A 55 5.87 -8.30 -1.68
C GLY A 55 4.54 -8.93 -1.25
N SER A 56 3.96 -8.55 -0.11
CA SER A 56 2.72 -9.17 0.41
C SER A 56 1.49 -8.69 -0.35
N GLU A 57 0.58 -9.62 -0.70
CA GLU A 57 -0.71 -9.32 -1.34
C GLU A 57 -1.90 -9.30 -0.36
N LYS A 58 -1.66 -9.38 0.96
CA LYS A 58 -2.74 -9.46 1.98
C LYS A 58 -3.72 -8.27 2.01
N MET A 59 -3.37 -7.17 1.34
CA MET A 59 -4.18 -5.96 1.25
C MET A 59 -5.12 -5.97 0.05
N VAL A 60 -5.03 -6.98 -0.82
CA VAL A 60 -5.92 -7.14 -1.97
C VAL A 60 -7.19 -7.83 -1.51
N GLY A 61 -8.33 -7.24 -1.83
CA GLY A 61 -9.61 -7.91 -1.71
C GLY A 61 -10.62 -7.41 -2.74
N THR A 62 -11.89 -7.67 -2.48
CA THR A 62 -12.95 -7.53 -3.50
C THR A 62 -13.19 -6.09 -3.96
N SER A 63 -12.87 -5.10 -3.12
CA SER A 63 -12.99 -3.68 -3.42
C SER A 63 -11.70 -3.04 -3.94
N THR A 64 -10.59 -3.78 -3.94
CA THR A 64 -9.28 -3.25 -4.34
C THR A 64 -9.19 -3.13 -5.86
N THR A 65 -8.86 -1.93 -6.34
CA THR A 65 -8.50 -1.71 -7.74
C THR A 65 -7.02 -2.05 -7.94
N ILE A 66 -6.74 -3.06 -8.77
CA ILE A 66 -5.37 -3.47 -9.08
C ILE A 66 -4.86 -2.69 -10.31
N ILE A 67 -3.64 -2.17 -10.21
CA ILE A 67 -2.91 -1.51 -11.28
C ILE A 67 -1.64 -2.32 -11.55
N GLU A 68 -1.58 -3.00 -12.69
CA GLU A 68 -0.39 -3.75 -13.13
C GLU A 68 0.64 -2.80 -13.75
N VAL A 69 1.92 -2.99 -13.44
CA VAL A 69 3.05 -2.19 -13.95
C VAL A 69 4.24 -3.04 -14.39
#